data_AF-A0A6V7PYS8-F1
#
_entry.id   AF-A0A6V7PYS8-F1
#
_cell.length_a   1.000
_cell.length_b   1.000
_cell.length_c   1.000
_cell.angle_alpha   90.00
_cell.angle_beta   90.00
_cell.angle_gamma   90.00
#
_symmetry.space_group_name_H-M   'P 1'
#
loop_
_entity.id
_entity.type
_entity.pdbx_description
1 polymer ?
#
loop_
_entity_poly.entity_id
_entity_poly.type
_entity_poly.pdbx_seq_one_letter_code
_entity_poly.pdbx_strand_id
1 'polypeptide(L)'
;MSAQSSSSVHLVKRNLLAELSSRTSTQRSPSSSQISSSSLAPTPDFLQEQRKTLGDYFDMSLETIYQAKDLDNMERIVLTLIQHTSSLRERTNLEDLMSRLAELRENVPNTMTLIETAQAQRKSLPRKSSDLDASLVQGHKQLSSLDAELSRLSEEEEKLEVSKDLSEWKNLEEEIKQADDNWYGGKERLAQANTSWKLFKERLEL
;
A
#
# COMPACT_ATOMS: atom_id res chain seq x y z
N MET A 1 -25.25 -12.05 -32.25
CA MET A 1 -26.10 -11.69 -31.09
C MET A 1 -25.59 -10.39 -30.49
N SER A 2 -26.53 -9.58 -30.02
CA SER A 2 -26.54 -8.12 -30.03
C SER A 2 -25.54 -7.41 -29.10
N ALA A 3 -25.00 -6.29 -29.61
CA ALA A 3 -24.35 -5.24 -28.84
C ALA A 3 -25.35 -4.09 -28.63
N GLN A 4 -25.86 -3.91 -27.42
CA GLN A 4 -26.62 -2.73 -27.00
C GLN A 4 -26.49 -2.56 -25.48
N SER A 5 -25.68 -1.60 -25.01
CA SER A 5 -25.98 -0.83 -23.79
C SER A 5 -24.98 0.32 -23.61
N SER A 6 -25.13 1.40 -24.38
CA SER A 6 -24.39 2.65 -24.11
C SER A 6 -25.18 3.93 -24.46
N SER A 7 -26.51 3.83 -24.60
CA SER A 7 -27.35 4.97 -25.00
C SER A 7 -28.17 5.60 -23.84
N SER A 8 -28.23 4.95 -22.67
CA SER A 8 -29.14 5.38 -21.59
C SER A 8 -28.62 6.57 -20.76
N VAL A 9 -27.29 6.74 -20.64
CA VAL A 9 -26.70 7.78 -19.76
C VAL A 9 -26.77 9.19 -20.37
N HIS A 10 -26.83 9.30 -21.70
CA HIS A 10 -26.91 10.60 -22.39
C HIS A 10 -28.32 11.18 -22.49
N LEU A 11 -29.37 10.37 -22.32
CA LEU A 11 -30.76 10.85 -22.43
C LEU A 11 -31.26 11.51 -21.13
N VAL A 12 -30.78 11.05 -19.98
CA VAL A 12 -31.21 11.55 -18.66
C VAL A 12 -30.65 12.95 -18.37
N LYS A 13 -29.43 13.26 -18.85
CA LYS A 13 -28.79 14.57 -18.63
C LYS A 13 -29.43 15.73 -19.40
N ARG A 14 -30.15 15.47 -20.50
CA ARG A 14 -30.80 16.54 -21.28
C ARG A 14 -32.16 17.00 -20.70
N ASN A 15 -32.85 16.15 -19.95
CA ASN A 15 -34.16 16.49 -19.39
C ASN A 15 -34.06 17.34 -18.11
N LEU A 16 -33.00 17.19 -17.31
CA LEU A 16 -32.80 17.96 -16.07
C LEU A 16 -32.47 19.44 -16.32
N LEU A 17 -31.86 19.78 -17.46
CA LEU A 17 -31.55 21.18 -17.80
C LEU A 17 -32.76 21.94 -18.37
N ALA A 18 -33.76 21.24 -18.90
CA ALA A 18 -35.01 21.86 -19.36
C ALA A 18 -35.98 22.14 -18.19
N GLU A 19 -35.85 21.42 -17.07
CA GLU A 19 -36.79 21.50 -15.94
C GLU A 19 -36.44 22.63 -14.94
N LEU A 20 -35.19 23.12 -14.94
CA LEU A 20 -34.74 24.21 -14.07
C LEU A 20 -34.99 25.62 -14.65
N SER A 21 -35.42 25.73 -15.92
CA SER A 21 -35.59 27.02 -16.60
C SER A 21 -36.98 27.65 -16.46
N SER A 22 -37.92 27.01 -15.73
CA SER A 22 -39.33 27.44 -15.70
C SER A 22 -39.82 27.97 -14.34
N ARG A 23 -38.91 28.24 -13.39
CA ARG A 23 -39.29 28.73 -12.04
C ARG A 23 -38.63 30.05 -11.66
N THR A 24 -38.82 31.07 -12.50
CA THR A 24 -38.67 32.47 -12.09
C THR A 24 -39.76 33.29 -12.73
N SER A 25 -40.86 33.50 -12.01
CA SER A 25 -41.72 34.69 -12.08
C SER A 25 -43.04 34.39 -11.40
N THR A 26 -43.30 35.01 -10.24
CA THR A 26 -44.55 35.73 -9.97
C THR A 26 -44.36 36.51 -8.68
N GLN A 27 -44.20 37.81 -8.91
CA GLN A 27 -44.29 38.92 -7.98
C GLN A 27 -45.68 38.91 -7.28
N ARG A 28 -45.69 38.89 -5.95
CA ARG A 28 -46.87 39.27 -5.16
C ARG A 28 -46.42 39.90 -3.85
N SER A 29 -46.47 41.22 -3.79
CA SER A 29 -46.34 41.99 -2.56
C SER A 29 -47.48 41.64 -1.59
N PRO A 30 -47.22 41.60 -0.29
CA PRO A 30 -48.17 42.01 0.72
C PRO A 30 -47.74 43.35 1.32
N SER A 31 -48.69 44.27 1.29
CA SER A 31 -48.71 45.50 2.04
C SER A 31 -49.01 45.23 3.52
N SER A 32 -48.45 46.08 4.37
CA SER A 32 -49.01 46.57 5.64
C SER A 32 -48.35 46.11 6.96
N SER A 33 -48.07 47.16 7.73
CA SER A 33 -48.09 47.29 9.20
C SER A 33 -46.87 46.88 10.02
N GLN A 34 -46.21 47.93 10.51
CA GLN A 34 -45.65 48.09 11.87
C GLN A 34 -44.66 47.04 12.36
N ILE A 35 -43.37 47.32 12.14
CA ILE A 35 -42.32 46.85 13.05
C ILE A 35 -41.88 48.08 13.84
N SER A 36 -42.54 48.31 14.97
CA SER A 36 -41.97 49.13 16.04
C SER A 36 -40.72 48.41 16.52
N SER A 37 -39.56 48.88 16.07
CA SER A 37 -38.27 48.58 16.66
C SER A 37 -38.21 49.22 18.04
N SER A 38 -38.79 48.53 19.03
CA SER A 38 -38.54 48.78 20.45
C SER A 38 -37.08 48.46 20.72
N SER A 39 -36.23 49.48 20.64
CA SER A 39 -34.90 49.56 21.23
C SER A 39 -35.03 49.48 22.76
N LEU A 40 -35.30 48.29 23.30
CA LEU A 40 -35.14 48.02 24.72
C LEU A 40 -33.74 47.43 24.90
N ALA A 41 -32.86 48.17 25.59
CA ALA A 41 -31.55 47.63 25.95
C ALA A 41 -31.74 46.29 26.68
N PRO A 42 -30.95 45.24 26.35
CA PRO A 42 -31.09 43.95 27.00
C PRO A 42 -30.92 44.07 28.51
N THR A 43 -31.75 43.33 29.24
CA THR A 43 -31.72 43.31 30.71
C THR A 43 -30.41 42.70 31.23
N PRO A 44 -29.92 43.16 32.41
CA PRO A 44 -28.69 42.63 33.01
C PRO A 44 -28.68 41.09 33.16
N ASP A 45 -29.84 40.50 33.49
CA ASP A 45 -30.01 39.06 33.66
C ASP A 45 -29.72 38.28 32.36
N PHE A 46 -30.14 38.80 31.21
CA PHE A 46 -29.87 38.19 29.90
C PHE A 46 -28.37 38.17 29.59
N LEU A 47 -27.65 39.27 29.87
CA LEU A 47 -26.20 39.32 29.65
C LEU A 47 -25.44 38.39 30.61
N GLN A 48 -25.97 38.16 31.81
CA GLN A 48 -25.42 37.20 32.75
C GLN A 48 -25.64 35.76 32.29
N GLU A 49 -26.82 35.46 31.74
CA GLU A 49 -27.10 34.15 31.12
C GLU A 49 -26.18 33.89 29.92
N GLN A 50 -25.97 34.88 29.05
CA GLN A 50 -25.03 34.78 27.94
C GLN A 50 -23.60 34.47 28.40
N ARG A 51 -23.13 35.12 29.47
CA ARG A 51 -21.82 34.81 30.07
C ARG A 51 -21.75 33.41 30.65
N LYS A 52 -22.83 32.94 31.27
CA LYS A 52 -22.91 31.56 31.79
C LYS A 52 -22.82 30.55 30.64
N THR A 53 -23.63 30.73 29.59
CA THR A 53 -23.61 29.85 28.41
C THR A 53 -22.25 29.85 27.73
N LEU A 54 -21.58 31.01 27.64
CA LEU A 54 -20.21 31.08 27.13
C LEU A 54 -19.22 30.33 28.03
N GLY A 55 -19.43 30.37 29.35
CA GLY A 55 -18.68 29.57 30.33
C GLY A 55 -18.86 28.07 30.12
N ASP A 56 -20.11 27.60 30.00
CA ASP A 56 -20.45 26.19 29.77
C ASP A 56 -19.75 25.63 28.51
N TYR A 57 -19.64 26.48 27.49
CA TYR A 57 -18.92 26.19 26.27
C TYR A 57 -17.40 26.05 26.48
N PHE A 58 -16.78 26.85 27.34
CA PHE A 58 -15.34 26.71 27.65
C PHE A 58 -15.03 25.43 28.44
N ASP A 59 -16.01 24.86 29.13
CA ASP A 59 -15.88 23.56 29.80
C ASP A 59 -15.98 22.38 28.81
N MET A 60 -16.40 22.61 27.56
CA MET A 60 -16.45 21.60 26.52
C MET A 60 -15.14 21.49 25.73
N SER A 61 -14.92 20.33 25.11
CA SER A 61 -13.83 20.17 24.15
C SER A 61 -14.15 20.86 22.81
N LEU A 62 -13.12 21.36 22.13
CA LEU A 62 -13.25 21.93 20.78
C LEU A 62 -13.85 20.93 19.79
N GLU A 63 -13.55 19.65 19.94
CA GLU A 63 -14.13 18.57 19.15
C GLU A 63 -15.65 18.49 19.36
N THR A 64 -16.10 18.51 20.62
CA THR A 64 -17.52 18.49 20.98
C THR A 64 -18.26 19.71 20.42
N ILE A 65 -17.69 20.90 20.59
CA ILE A 65 -18.26 22.16 20.08
C ILE A 65 -18.36 22.12 18.54
N TYR A 66 -17.32 21.63 17.88
CA TYR A 66 -17.29 21.50 16.43
C TYR A 66 -18.31 20.49 15.90
N GLN A 67 -18.40 19.31 16.52
CA GLN A 67 -19.38 18.27 16.16
C GLN A 67 -20.82 18.73 16.40
N ALA A 68 -21.06 19.51 17.46
CA ALA A 68 -22.37 20.10 17.76
C ALA A 68 -22.72 21.30 16.85
N LYS A 69 -21.76 21.80 16.06
CA LYS A 69 -21.89 22.99 15.19
C LYS A 69 -22.21 24.27 15.97
N ASP A 70 -21.64 24.40 17.16
CA ASP A 70 -21.96 25.49 18.09
C ASP A 70 -21.01 26.70 18.02
N LEU A 71 -19.99 26.67 17.16
CA LEU A 71 -19.09 27.80 16.92
C LEU A 71 -19.86 29.08 16.51
N ASP A 72 -20.84 28.97 15.61
CA ASP A 72 -21.67 30.12 15.19
C ASP A 72 -22.55 30.65 16.36
N ASN A 73 -22.91 29.77 17.30
CA ASN A 73 -23.64 30.17 18.51
C ASN A 73 -22.71 30.93 19.45
N MET A 74 -21.50 30.44 19.72
CA MET A 74 -20.49 31.18 20.48
C MET A 74 -20.21 32.56 19.88
N GLU A 75 -20.03 32.65 18.56
CA GLU A 75 -19.80 33.92 17.87
C GLU A 75 -20.92 34.94 18.14
N ARG A 76 -22.18 34.48 18.09
CA ARG A 76 -23.33 35.33 18.38
C ARG A 76 -23.36 35.82 19.83
N ILE A 77 -22.99 34.95 20.77
CA ILE A 77 -22.92 35.29 22.20
C ILE A 77 -21.85 36.36 22.43
N VAL A 78 -20.65 36.14 21.89
CA VAL A 78 -19.51 37.05 22.02
C VAL A 78 -19.82 38.42 21.40
N LEU A 79 -20.41 38.46 20.20
CA LEU A 79 -20.85 39.71 19.56
C LEU A 79 -21.86 40.49 20.40
N THR A 80 -22.83 39.79 21.00
CA THR A 80 -23.82 40.40 21.90
C THR A 80 -23.15 41.01 23.12
N LEU A 81 -22.18 40.31 23.72
CA LEU A 81 -21.43 40.82 24.88
C LEU A 81 -20.56 42.04 24.53
N ILE A 82 -19.91 42.06 23.35
CA ILE A 82 -19.13 43.21 22.85
C ILE A 82 -20.01 44.46 22.71
N GLN A 83 -21.23 44.29 22.19
CA GLN A 83 -22.17 45.40 21.96
C GLN A 83 -22.64 46.06 23.26
N HIS A 84 -22.75 45.28 24.35
CA HIS A 84 -23.36 45.72 25.60
C HIS A 84 -22.39 45.88 26.78
N THR A 85 -21.11 45.56 26.62
CA THR A 85 -20.11 45.85 27.65
C THR A 85 -19.70 47.33 27.66
N SER A 86 -19.65 47.90 28.87
CA SER A 86 -19.10 49.23 29.14
C SER A 86 -17.61 49.19 29.50
N SER A 87 -17.05 48.01 29.75
CA SER A 87 -15.65 47.82 30.12
C SER A 87 -14.78 47.71 28.88
N LEU A 88 -13.87 48.65 28.69
CA LEU A 88 -12.91 48.60 27.57
C LEU A 88 -12.08 47.31 27.60
N ARG A 89 -11.66 46.88 28.80
CA ARG A 89 -10.88 45.63 28.96
C ARG A 89 -11.68 44.39 28.59
N GLU A 90 -12.95 44.31 29.01
CA GLU A 90 -13.82 43.18 28.64
C GLU A 90 -14.05 43.17 27.12
N ARG A 91 -14.28 44.35 26.53
CA ARG A 91 -14.43 44.50 25.08
C ARG A 91 -13.23 43.95 24.31
N THR A 92 -12.01 44.38 24.67
CA THR A 92 -10.79 43.91 24.01
C THR A 92 -10.60 42.40 24.15
N ASN A 93 -10.90 41.82 25.32
CA ASN A 93 -10.81 40.37 25.51
C ASN A 93 -11.82 39.61 24.63
N LEU A 94 -13.04 40.13 24.50
CA LEU A 94 -14.07 39.52 23.67
C LEU A 94 -13.74 39.65 22.17
N GLU A 95 -13.15 40.77 21.74
CA GLU A 95 -12.65 40.96 20.37
C GLU A 95 -11.49 40.00 20.03
N ASP A 96 -10.58 39.74 20.99
CA ASP A 96 -9.52 38.72 20.85
C ASP A 96 -10.12 37.31 20.73
N LEU A 97 -11.07 36.97 21.62
CA LEU A 97 -11.83 35.72 21.53
C LEU A 97 -12.50 35.59 20.16
N MET A 98 -12.94 36.70 19.58
CA MET A 98 -13.59 36.70 18.28
C MET A 98 -12.67 36.39 17.11
N SER A 99 -11.43 36.87 17.20
CA SER A 99 -10.38 36.51 16.26
C SER A 99 -9.98 35.04 16.40
N ARG A 100 -9.90 34.52 17.63
CA ARG A 100 -9.60 33.09 17.89
C ARG A 100 -10.68 32.14 17.39
N LEU A 101 -11.96 32.49 17.53
CA LEU A 101 -13.06 31.64 17.02
C LEU A 101 -13.03 31.57 15.48
N ALA A 102 -12.66 32.65 14.80
CA ALA A 102 -12.44 32.64 13.35
C ALA A 102 -11.27 31.73 12.95
N GLU A 103 -10.15 31.78 13.67
CA GLU A 103 -9.00 30.89 13.44
C GLU A 103 -9.37 29.41 13.67
N LEU A 104 -10.12 29.12 14.73
CA LEU A 104 -10.58 27.77 15.03
C LEU A 104 -11.52 27.23 13.94
N ARG A 105 -12.40 28.08 13.41
CA ARG A 105 -13.31 27.71 12.32
C ARG A 105 -12.57 27.26 11.06
N GLU A 106 -11.43 27.87 10.77
CA GLU A 106 -10.60 27.51 9.61
C GLU A 106 -9.77 26.24 9.88
N ASN A 107 -9.20 26.10 11.08
CA ASN A 107 -8.20 25.08 11.37
C ASN A 107 -8.77 23.74 11.88
N VAL A 108 -9.88 23.76 12.62
CA VAL A 108 -10.46 22.56 13.24
C VAL A 108 -10.95 21.53 12.19
N PRO A 109 -11.65 21.92 11.10
CA PRO A 109 -12.05 20.96 10.07
C PRO A 109 -10.87 20.20 9.46
N ASN A 110 -9.80 20.92 9.11
CA ASN A 110 -8.60 20.34 8.51
C ASN A 110 -7.93 19.36 9.47
N THR A 111 -7.85 19.73 10.75
CA THR A 111 -7.30 18.89 11.80
C THR A 111 -8.13 17.62 11.99
N MET A 112 -9.46 17.71 11.95
CA MET A 112 -10.32 16.54 12.05
C MET A 112 -10.20 15.59 10.87
N THR A 113 -10.18 16.11 9.64
CA THR A 113 -9.95 15.27 8.45
C THR A 113 -8.58 14.58 8.52
N LEU A 114 -7.54 15.26 9.02
CA LEU A 114 -6.22 14.66 9.22
C LEU A 114 -6.27 13.53 10.25
N ILE A 115 -6.93 13.74 11.40
CA ILE A 115 -7.08 12.72 12.45
C ILE A 115 -7.84 11.51 11.95
N GLU A 116 -8.97 11.70 11.25
CA GLU A 116 -9.76 10.61 10.66
C GLU A 116 -8.96 9.80 9.65
N THR A 117 -8.21 10.49 8.77
CA THR A 117 -7.34 9.85 7.79
C THR A 117 -6.23 9.05 8.47
N ALA A 118 -5.56 9.63 9.47
CA ALA A 118 -4.51 8.97 10.24
C ALA A 118 -5.06 7.74 10.99
N GLN A 119 -6.28 7.84 11.54
CA GLN A 119 -6.94 6.73 12.22
C GLN A 119 -7.29 5.60 11.25
N ALA A 120 -7.82 5.92 10.06
CA ALA A 120 -8.11 4.94 9.02
C ALA A 120 -6.84 4.23 8.54
N GLN A 121 -5.76 4.99 8.33
CA GLN A 121 -4.45 4.44 7.99
C GLN A 121 -3.94 3.50 9.08
N ARG A 122 -3.96 3.93 10.35
CA ARG A 122 -3.54 3.12 11.50
C ARG A 122 -4.34 1.83 11.61
N LYS A 123 -5.65 1.87 11.39
CA LYS A 123 -6.51 0.67 11.38
C LYS A 123 -6.19 -0.28 10.23
N SER A 124 -5.68 0.22 9.10
CA SER A 124 -5.30 -0.61 7.95
C SER A 124 -3.94 -1.33 8.11
N LEU A 125 -3.03 -0.78 8.93
CA LEU A 125 -1.66 -1.29 9.08
C LEU A 125 -1.56 -2.74 9.56
N PRO A 126 -2.35 -3.21 10.56
CA PRO A 126 -2.26 -4.59 11.03
C PRO A 126 -2.51 -5.62 9.92
N ARG A 127 -3.49 -5.37 9.05
CA ARG A 127 -3.78 -6.25 7.90
C ARG A 127 -2.62 -6.25 6.90
N LYS A 128 -2.08 -5.08 6.58
CA LYS A 128 -0.90 -4.98 5.70
C LYS A 128 0.30 -5.73 6.28
N SER A 129 0.51 -5.64 7.59
CA SER A 129 1.55 -6.39 8.29
C SER A 129 1.33 -7.90 8.18
N SER A 130 0.11 -8.38 8.45
CA SER A 130 -0.17 -9.82 8.37
C SER A 130 -0.02 -10.38 6.95
N ASP A 131 -0.39 -9.60 5.93
CA ASP A 131 -0.23 -10.00 4.53
C ASP A 131 1.26 -10.10 4.14
N LEU A 132 2.10 -9.19 4.65
CA LEU A 132 3.54 -9.24 4.48
C LEU A 132 4.17 -10.43 5.22
N ASP A 133 3.75 -10.70 6.46
CA ASP A 133 4.23 -11.85 7.25
C ASP A 133 3.89 -13.17 6.55
N ALA A 134 2.68 -13.31 6.02
CA ALA A 134 2.28 -14.49 5.26
C ALA A 134 3.12 -14.66 3.98
N SER A 135 3.38 -13.56 3.26
CA SER A 135 4.22 -13.56 2.07
C SER A 135 5.67 -13.96 2.39
N LEU A 136 6.21 -13.52 3.53
CA LEU A 136 7.55 -13.86 3.99
C LEU A 136 7.66 -15.36 4.33
N VAL A 137 6.68 -15.90 5.05
CA VAL A 137 6.61 -17.34 5.35
C VAL A 137 6.54 -18.17 4.07
N GLN A 138 5.73 -17.74 3.09
CA GLN A 138 5.65 -18.40 1.80
C GLN A 138 6.99 -18.36 1.04
N GLY A 139 7.65 -17.20 1.01
CA GLY A 139 8.96 -17.05 0.37
C GLY A 139 10.03 -17.94 1.01
N HIS A 140 10.06 -18.02 2.35
CA HIS A 140 10.97 -18.91 3.06
C HIS A 140 10.75 -20.39 2.70
N LYS A 141 9.49 -20.81 2.59
CA LYS A 141 9.15 -22.18 2.18
C LYS A 141 9.64 -22.49 0.75
N GLN A 142 9.49 -21.56 -0.18
CA GLN A 142 9.97 -21.71 -1.55
C GLN A 142 11.50 -21.80 -1.60
N LEU A 143 12.20 -20.94 -0.87
CA LEU A 143 13.66 -21.00 -0.77
C LEU A 143 14.13 -22.34 -0.20
N SER A 144 13.51 -22.82 0.88
CA SER A 144 13.86 -24.12 1.47
C SER A 144 13.63 -25.27 0.49
N SER A 145 12.58 -25.20 -0.33
CA SER A 145 12.30 -26.21 -1.37
C SER A 145 13.36 -26.18 -2.47
N LEU A 146 13.75 -24.99 -2.94
CA LEU A 146 14.76 -24.84 -3.98
C LEU A 146 16.15 -25.28 -3.50
N ASP A 147 16.48 -24.98 -2.24
CA ASP A 147 17.75 -25.38 -1.63
C ASP A 147 17.88 -26.91 -1.54
N ALA A 148 16.79 -27.59 -1.17
CA ALA A 148 16.71 -29.05 -1.17
C ALA A 148 16.81 -29.63 -2.59
N GLU A 149 16.19 -28.99 -3.58
CA GLU A 149 16.27 -29.42 -4.98
C GLU A 149 17.67 -29.24 -5.57
N LEU A 150 18.33 -28.11 -5.28
CA LEU A 150 19.71 -27.86 -5.67
C LEU A 150 20.68 -28.86 -5.04
N SER A 151 20.49 -29.17 -3.75
CA SER A 151 21.31 -30.18 -3.06
C SER A 151 21.18 -31.55 -3.75
N ARG A 152 19.94 -31.97 -4.04
CA ARG A 152 19.67 -33.23 -4.74
C ARG A 152 20.31 -33.27 -6.14
N LEU A 153 20.19 -32.18 -6.90
CA LEU A 153 20.78 -32.09 -8.25
C LEU A 153 22.30 -32.12 -8.21
N SER A 154 22.91 -31.46 -7.22
CA SER A 154 24.37 -31.48 -7.03
C SER A 154 24.88 -32.90 -6.74
N GLU A 155 24.19 -33.65 -5.88
CA GLU A 155 24.55 -35.06 -5.60
C GLU A 155 24.37 -35.96 -6.84
N GLU A 156 23.32 -35.71 -7.63
CA GLU A 156 23.05 -36.46 -8.86
C GLU A 156 24.11 -36.18 -9.94
N GLU A 157 24.55 -34.92 -10.07
CA GLU A 157 25.64 -34.52 -10.96
C GLU A 157 26.96 -35.19 -10.58
N GLU A 158 27.36 -35.14 -9.31
CA GLU A 158 28.59 -35.79 -8.83
C GLU A 158 28.57 -37.30 -9.12
N LYS A 159 27.43 -37.96 -8.87
CA LYS A 159 27.29 -39.39 -9.15
C LYS A 159 27.41 -39.71 -10.63
N LEU A 160 26.85 -38.88 -11.51
CA LEU A 160 26.96 -39.04 -12.95
C LEU A 160 28.41 -38.87 -13.43
N GLU A 161 29.13 -37.89 -12.89
CA GLU A 161 30.53 -37.66 -13.21
C GLU A 161 31.40 -38.85 -12.78
N VAL A 162 31.25 -39.33 -11.54
CA VAL A 162 31.96 -40.53 -11.06
C VAL A 162 31.64 -41.75 -11.91
N SER A 163 30.37 -41.94 -12.31
CA SER A 163 29.99 -43.06 -13.17
C SER A 163 30.61 -42.98 -14.56
N LYS A 164 30.71 -41.77 -15.12
CA LYS A 164 31.33 -41.53 -16.42
C LYS A 164 32.82 -41.83 -16.36
N ASP A 165 33.52 -41.26 -15.37
CA ASP A 165 34.95 -41.48 -15.17
C ASP A 165 35.25 -42.96 -15.00
N LEU A 166 34.47 -43.68 -14.17
CA LEU A 166 34.65 -45.12 -13.98
C LEU A 166 34.48 -45.92 -15.29
N SER A 167 33.54 -45.51 -16.15
CA SER A 167 33.33 -46.15 -17.45
C SER A 167 34.51 -45.90 -18.39
N GLU A 168 35.04 -44.68 -18.41
CA GLU A 168 36.23 -44.32 -19.21
C GLU A 168 37.46 -45.09 -18.75
N TRP A 169 37.68 -45.18 -17.43
CA TRP A 169 38.76 -45.98 -16.83
C TRP A 169 38.68 -47.45 -17.21
N LYS A 170 37.49 -48.06 -17.14
CA LYS A 170 37.30 -49.46 -17.54
C LYS A 170 37.59 -49.70 -19.02
N ASN A 171 37.18 -48.77 -19.89
CA ASN A 171 37.49 -48.88 -21.31
C ASN A 171 39.00 -48.82 -21.56
N LEU A 172 39.70 -47.88 -20.92
CA LEU A 172 41.16 -47.78 -21.01
C LEU A 172 41.86 -49.04 -20.48
N GLU A 173 41.37 -49.64 -19.39
CA GLU A 173 41.92 -50.88 -18.85
C GLU A 173 41.84 -52.04 -19.86
N GLU A 174 40.71 -52.18 -20.56
CA GLU A 174 40.54 -53.19 -21.60
C GLU A 174 41.40 -52.91 -22.84
N GLU A 175 41.54 -51.65 -23.25
CA GLU A 175 42.46 -51.27 -24.34
C GLU A 175 43.91 -51.62 -24.00
N ILE A 176 44.34 -51.40 -22.76
CA ILE A 176 45.68 -51.77 -22.28
C ILE A 176 45.87 -53.29 -22.31
N LYS A 177 44.92 -54.07 -21.78
CA LYS A 177 44.98 -55.54 -21.82
C LYS A 177 45.10 -56.05 -23.25
N GLN A 178 44.29 -55.52 -24.16
CA GLN A 178 44.32 -55.91 -25.57
C GLN A 178 45.65 -55.54 -26.25
N ALA A 179 46.22 -54.38 -25.91
CA ALA A 179 47.53 -53.97 -26.41
C ALA A 179 48.65 -54.90 -25.90
N ASP A 180 48.61 -55.29 -24.63
CA ASP A 180 49.55 -56.23 -24.03
C ASP A 180 49.45 -57.62 -24.69
N ASP A 181 48.24 -58.15 -24.83
CA ASP A 181 48.00 -59.45 -25.50
C ASP A 181 48.54 -59.44 -26.95
N ASN A 182 48.29 -58.35 -27.67
CA ASN A 182 48.81 -58.16 -29.03
C ASN A 182 50.34 -58.08 -29.05
N TRP A 183 50.95 -57.39 -28.09
CA TRP A 183 52.40 -57.29 -27.95
C TRP A 183 53.05 -58.64 -27.67
N TYR A 184 52.54 -59.40 -26.70
CA TYR A 184 53.05 -60.74 -26.37
C TYR A 184 52.90 -61.70 -27.55
N GLY A 185 51.73 -61.73 -28.19
CA GLY A 185 51.50 -62.55 -29.38
C GLY A 185 52.41 -62.16 -30.55
N GLY A 186 52.65 -60.87 -30.74
CA GLY A 186 53.61 -60.36 -31.73
C GLY A 186 55.04 -60.81 -31.45
N LYS A 187 55.49 -60.73 -30.19
CA LYS A 187 56.82 -61.17 -29.75
C LYS A 187 57.02 -62.67 -29.98
N GLU A 188 56.02 -63.48 -29.67
CA GLU A 188 56.07 -64.93 -29.87
C GLU A 188 56.21 -65.29 -31.36
N ARG A 189 55.36 -64.70 -32.22
CA ARG A 189 55.44 -64.93 -33.68
C ARG A 189 56.80 -64.51 -34.24
N LEU A 190 57.35 -63.38 -33.79
CA LEU A 190 58.68 -62.93 -34.20
C LEU A 190 59.78 -63.91 -33.75
N ALA A 191 59.71 -64.43 -32.53
CA ALA A 191 60.65 -65.43 -32.03
C ALA A 191 60.59 -66.73 -32.85
N GLN A 192 59.39 -67.19 -33.21
CA GLN A 192 59.19 -68.35 -34.08
C GLN A 192 59.77 -68.10 -35.48
N ALA A 193 59.48 -66.95 -36.10
CA ALA A 193 60.02 -66.58 -37.41
C ALA A 193 61.56 -66.52 -37.40
N ASN A 194 62.16 -65.94 -36.35
CA ASN A 194 63.61 -65.90 -36.17
C ASN A 194 64.22 -67.29 -36.04
N THR A 195 63.55 -68.22 -35.36
CA THR A 195 64.00 -69.61 -35.25
C THR A 195 63.97 -70.31 -36.61
N SER A 196 62.87 -70.15 -37.35
CA SER A 196 62.74 -70.68 -38.71
C SER A 196 63.79 -70.11 -39.67
N TRP A 197 64.09 -68.81 -39.57
CA TRP A 197 65.13 -68.16 -40.36
C TRP A 197 66.52 -68.72 -40.08
N LYS A 198 66.87 -68.94 -38.80
CA LYS A 198 68.14 -69.57 -38.43
C LYS A 198 68.28 -70.98 -39.00
N LEU A 199 67.23 -71.80 -38.89
CA LEU A 199 67.21 -73.15 -39.47
C LEU A 199 67.35 -73.14 -40.99
N PHE A 200 66.72 -72.16 -41.67
CA PHE A 200 66.87 -71.99 -43.11
C PHE A 200 68.30 -71.64 -43.49
N LYS A 201 68.95 -70.73 -42.75
CA LYS A 201 70.35 -70.37 -42.95
C LYS A 201 71.25 -71.61 -42.84
N GLU A 202 71.10 -72.42 -41.80
CA GLU A 202 71.89 -73.64 -41.60
C GLU A 202 71.77 -74.63 -42.76
N ARG A 203 70.57 -74.78 -43.36
CA ARG A 203 70.35 -75.67 -44.52
C ARG A 203 71.04 -75.22 -45.80
N LEU A 204 71.38 -73.94 -45.92
CA LEU A 204 72.06 -73.40 -47.09
C LEU A 204 73.59 -73.50 -47.01
N GLU A 205 74.13 -74.13 -45.95
CA GLU A 205 75.58 -74.26 -45.70
C GLU A 205 76.35 -72.91 -45.67
N LEU A 206 75.65 -71.82 -45.28
CA LEU A 206 76.22 -70.49 -45.00
C LEU A 206 76.28 -70.20 -43.49
#